data_AF-A0A5S9MAW3-F1
#
_entry.id   AF-A0A5S9MAW3-F1
#
_cell.length_a   1.000
_cell.length_b   1.000
_cell.length_c   1.000
_cell.angle_alpha   90.00
_cell.angle_beta   90.00
_cell.angle_gamma   90.00
#
_symmetry.space_group_name_H-M   'P 1'
#
loop_
_entity.id
_entity.type
_entity.pdbx_description
1 polymer ?
#
loop_
_entity_poly.entity_id
_entity_poly.type
_entity_poly.pdbx_seq_one_letter_code
_entity_poly.pdbx_strand_id
1 'polypeptide(L)'
;MEMSFPREALADYMSAYHAKFESAAMRQNIEKIRDERSVMVVGGQQAGLLAGPLYTIHKIISIIQFVKEKESVLGVPVIPVFWVAGEDHDVDEINFCLHIWRKRSSQAKAAIT
;
A
#
# COMPACT_ATOMS: atom_id res chain seq x y z
N MET A 1 19.76 19.21 -14.35
CA MET A 1 19.21 18.19 -15.27
C MET A 1 17.70 18.33 -15.16
N GLU A 2 17.04 18.85 -16.20
CA GLU A 2 15.58 18.93 -16.23
C GLU A 2 15.04 17.54 -16.56
N MET A 3 14.30 16.93 -15.64
CA MET A 3 13.68 15.63 -15.86
C MET A 3 12.29 15.84 -16.47
N SER A 4 12.01 15.20 -17.60
CA SER A 4 10.69 15.17 -18.22
C SER A 4 10.02 13.83 -17.91
N PHE A 5 8.74 13.86 -17.54
CA PHE A 5 7.94 12.67 -17.21
C PHE A 5 6.68 12.61 -18.07
N PRO A 6 6.28 11.43 -18.58
CA PRO A 6 5.04 11.25 -19.35
C PRO A 6 3.80 11.21 -18.43
N ARG A 7 3.53 12.33 -17.74
CA ARG A 7 2.49 12.45 -16.69
C ARG A 7 1.09 12.13 -17.19
N GLU A 8 0.72 12.64 -18.36
CA GLU A 8 -0.58 12.40 -18.99
C GLU A 8 -0.81 10.90 -19.23
N ALA A 9 0.15 10.24 -19.90
CA ALA A 9 0.05 8.81 -20.19
C ALA A 9 0.00 7.96 -18.92
N LEU A 10 0.75 8.34 -17.87
CA LEU A 10 0.70 7.66 -16.58
C LEU A 10 -0.66 7.83 -15.89
N ALA A 11 -1.19 9.07 -15.86
CA ALA A 11 -2.49 9.36 -15.26
C ALA A 11 -3.63 8.64 -15.99
N ASP A 12 -3.58 8.57 -17.32
CA ASP A 12 -4.54 7.82 -18.14
C ASP A 12 -4.50 6.32 -17.82
N TYR A 13 -3.30 5.74 -17.81
CA TYR A 13 -3.12 4.33 -17.48
C TYR A 13 -3.60 4.01 -16.06
N MET A 14 -3.21 4.82 -15.07
CA MET A 14 -3.63 4.62 -13.69
C MET A 14 -5.14 4.80 -13.53
N SER A 15 -5.76 5.75 -14.23
CA SER A 15 -7.22 5.93 -14.22
C SER A 15 -7.94 4.70 -14.75
N ALA A 16 -7.48 4.16 -15.89
CA ALA A 16 -8.05 2.95 -16.48
C ALA A 16 -7.87 1.73 -15.56
N TYR A 17 -6.67 1.52 -15.01
CA TYR A 17 -6.38 0.38 -14.13
C TYR A 17 -7.21 0.41 -12.84
N HIS A 18 -7.41 1.60 -12.26
CA HIS A 18 -8.10 1.76 -10.98
C HIS A 18 -9.62 1.93 -11.09
N ALA A 19 -10.19 2.01 -12.30
CA ALA A 19 -11.63 2.11 -12.52
C ALA A 19 -12.42 0.99 -11.80
N LYS A 20 -11.83 -0.22 -11.70
CA LYS A 20 -12.40 -1.39 -11.01
C LYS A 20 -12.62 -1.24 -9.50
N PHE A 21 -12.00 -0.24 -8.85
CA PHE A 21 -12.09 -0.06 -7.40
C PHE A 21 -13.12 1.00 -6.97
N GLU A 22 -13.73 1.72 -7.92
CA GLU A 22 -14.81 2.70 -7.69
C GLU A 22 -14.54 3.75 -6.58
N SER A 23 -13.27 4.10 -6.36
CA SER A 23 -12.86 5.03 -5.29
C SER A 23 -12.71 6.47 -5.79
N ALA A 24 -13.53 7.38 -5.25
CA ALA A 24 -13.42 8.81 -5.55
C ALA A 24 -12.06 9.40 -5.11
N ALA A 25 -11.56 9.00 -3.94
CA ALA A 25 -10.27 9.47 -3.42
C ALA A 25 -9.10 9.03 -4.31
N MET A 26 -9.13 7.80 -4.83
CA MET A 26 -8.10 7.32 -5.76
C MET A 26 -8.14 8.10 -7.07
N ARG A 27 -9.33 8.36 -7.63
CA ARG A 27 -9.49 9.19 -8.84
C ARG A 27 -8.91 10.59 -8.64
N GLN A 28 -9.19 11.22 -7.50
CA GLN A 28 -8.62 12.54 -7.17
C GLN A 28 -7.09 12.51 -7.07
N ASN A 29 -6.52 11.49 -6.44
CA ASN A 29 -5.05 11.35 -6.36
C ASN A 29 -4.40 11.09 -7.72
N ILE A 30 -5.05 10.33 -8.60
CA ILE A 30 -4.55 10.07 -9.95
C ILE A 30 -4.58 11.35 -10.80
N GLU A 31 -5.63 12.17 -10.68
CA GLU A 31 -5.70 13.41 -11.44
C GLU A 31 -4.59 14.41 -11.05
N LYS A 32 -4.18 14.43 -9.77
CA LYS A 32 -3.05 15.25 -9.30
C LYS A 32 -1.73 14.96 -10.06
N ILE A 33 -1.57 13.77 -10.65
CA ILE A 33 -0.35 13.39 -11.41
C ILE A 33 -0.09 14.35 -12.57
N ARG A 34 -1.15 14.90 -13.17
CA ARG A 34 -1.08 15.83 -14.30
C ARG A 34 -0.53 17.20 -13.92
N ASP A 35 -0.59 17.60 -12.64
CA ASP A 35 0.11 18.82 -12.19
C ASP A 35 1.62 18.60 -12.30
N GLU A 36 2.30 19.44 -13.10
CA GLU A 36 3.74 19.36 -13.34
C GLU A 36 4.56 19.51 -12.05
N ARG A 37 4.02 20.21 -11.05
CA ARG A 37 4.65 20.42 -9.73
C ARG A 37 4.45 19.25 -8.79
N SER A 38 3.52 18.33 -9.10
CA SER A 38 3.23 17.21 -8.23
C SER A 38 4.41 16.26 -8.11
N VAL A 39 4.57 15.69 -6.92
CA VAL A 39 5.57 14.66 -6.62
C VAL A 39 4.91 13.44 -6.00
N MET A 40 5.59 12.30 -6.05
CA MET A 40 5.06 11.03 -5.53
C MET A 40 5.93 10.52 -4.39
N VAL A 41 5.29 9.96 -3.37
CA VAL A 41 5.97 9.13 -2.36
C VAL A 41 5.65 7.68 -2.72
N VAL A 42 6.69 6.93 -3.05
CA VAL A 42 6.58 5.54 -3.48
C VAL A 42 7.17 4.63 -2.41
N GLY A 43 6.42 3.60 -2.03
CA GLY A 43 6.95 2.43 -1.34
C GLY A 43 6.22 1.19 -1.85
N GLY A 44 6.71 -0.01 -1.53
CA GLY A 44 6.13 -1.23 -2.09
C GLY A 44 6.33 -2.48 -1.25
N GLN A 45 5.58 -3.50 -1.65
CA GLN A 45 5.73 -4.87 -1.18
C GLN A 45 5.16 -5.86 -2.21
N GLN A 46 5.61 -7.11 -2.14
CA GLN A 46 4.97 -8.23 -2.87
C GLN A 46 3.53 -8.44 -2.40
N ALA A 47 2.72 -9.07 -3.26
CA ALA A 47 1.29 -9.32 -3.03
C ALA A 47 1.03 -10.55 -2.14
N GLY A 48 1.48 -10.49 -0.88
CA GLY A 48 1.22 -11.54 0.12
C GLY A 48 -0.27 -11.85 0.31
N LEU A 49 -0.62 -13.14 0.47
CA LEU A 49 -1.98 -13.55 0.82
C LEU A 49 -2.47 -12.80 2.07
N LEU A 50 -3.72 -12.34 2.04
CA LEU A 50 -4.32 -11.51 3.10
C LEU A 50 -3.52 -10.25 3.44
N ALA A 51 -2.90 -9.62 2.42
CA ALA A 51 -1.97 -8.49 2.52
C ALA A 51 -0.60 -8.82 3.14
N GLY A 52 -0.33 -10.11 3.35
CA GLY A 52 0.94 -10.62 3.85
C GLY A 52 1.22 -10.19 5.30
N PRO A 53 2.48 -10.01 5.68
CA PRO A 53 2.85 -9.60 7.03
C PRO A 53 2.35 -8.18 7.36
N LEU A 54 2.13 -7.93 8.65
CA LEU A 54 1.57 -6.66 9.14
C LEU A 54 2.36 -5.42 8.72
N TYR A 55 3.67 -5.57 8.45
CA TYR A 55 4.48 -4.45 8.00
C TYR A 55 3.99 -3.87 6.66
N THR A 56 3.29 -4.62 5.80
CA THR A 56 2.67 -4.10 4.57
C THR A 56 1.72 -2.95 4.89
N ILE A 57 0.85 -3.15 5.89
CA ILE A 57 -0.09 -2.13 6.36
C ILE A 57 0.67 -0.97 6.99
N HIS A 58 1.71 -1.24 7.78
CA HIS A 58 2.53 -0.18 8.36
C HIS A 58 3.21 0.68 7.28
N LYS A 59 3.76 0.08 6.22
CA LYS A 59 4.33 0.81 5.08
C LYS A 59 3.30 1.72 4.41
N ILE A 60 2.09 1.21 4.16
CA ILE A 60 1.00 2.00 3.57
C ILE A 60 0.65 3.20 4.46
N ILE A 61 0.51 2.98 5.77
CA ILE A 61 0.25 4.06 6.73
C ILE A 61 1.40 5.08 6.72
N SER A 62 2.65 4.62 6.74
CA SER A 62 3.83 5.49 6.69
C SER A 62 3.85 6.35 5.43
N ILE A 63 3.56 5.78 4.25
CA ILE A 63 3.48 6.52 3.00
C ILE A 63 2.42 7.61 3.10
N ILE A 64 1.20 7.28 3.54
CA ILE A 64 0.09 8.24 3.65
C ILE A 64 0.44 9.38 4.62
N GLN A 65 1.07 9.09 5.76
CA GLN A 65 1.48 10.12 6.72
C GLN A 65 2.59 11.01 6.16
N PHE A 66 3.58 10.42 5.51
CA PHE A 66 4.69 11.15 4.91
C PHE A 66 4.22 12.06 3.78
N VAL A 67 3.26 11.62 2.97
CA VAL A 67 2.62 12.45 1.95
C VAL A 67 1.99 13.70 2.55
N LYS A 68 1.21 13.57 3.63
CA LYS A 68 0.58 14.72 4.30
C LYS A 68 1.60 15.71 4.83
N GLU A 69 2.67 15.21 5.44
CA GLU A 69 3.78 16.03 5.92
C GLU A 69 4.44 16.80 4.76
N LYS A 70 4.76 16.11 3.66
CA LYS A 70 5.44 16.73 2.51
C LYS A 70 4.55 17.66 1.71
N GLU A 71 3.27 17.38 1.56
CA GLU A 71 2.31 18.29 0.91
C GLU A 71 2.23 19.61 1.68
N SER A 72 2.23 19.56 3.03
CA SER A 72 2.26 20.74 3.90
C SER A 72 3.57 21.55 3.78
N VAL A 73 4.73 20.87 3.75
CA VAL A 73 6.05 21.52 3.70
C VAL A 73 6.38 22.08 2.31
N LEU A 74 6.02 21.36 1.25
CA LEU A 74 6.40 21.72 -0.13
C LEU A 74 5.37 22.63 -0.81
N GLY A 75 4.12 22.66 -0.34
CA GLY A 75 3.05 23.46 -0.95
C GLY A 75 2.66 23.02 -2.36
N VAL A 76 3.03 21.81 -2.77
CA VAL A 76 2.68 21.18 -4.04
C VAL A 76 1.96 19.87 -3.79
N PRO A 77 1.13 19.37 -4.73
CA PRO A 77 0.45 18.08 -4.54
C PRO A 77 1.46 16.95 -4.34
N VAL A 78 1.27 16.15 -3.29
CA VAL A 78 2.06 14.95 -3.04
C VAL A 78 1.13 13.73 -3.10
N ILE A 79 1.50 12.73 -3.88
CA ILE A 79 0.63 11.60 -4.20
C ILE A 79 1.19 10.31 -3.57
N PRO A 80 0.39 9.57 -2.78
CA PRO A 80 0.81 8.28 -2.24
C PRO A 80 0.72 7.22 -3.33
N VAL A 81 1.83 6.51 -3.57
CA VAL A 81 1.87 5.37 -4.50
C VAL A 81 2.38 4.14 -3.75
N PHE A 82 1.58 3.08 -3.76
CA PHE A 82 2.00 1.77 -3.25
C PHE A 82 2.30 0.85 -4.44
N TRP A 83 3.57 0.47 -4.60
CA TRP A 83 4.03 -0.45 -5.63
C TRP A 83 3.77 -1.89 -5.20
N VAL A 84 2.87 -2.56 -5.92
CA VAL A 84 2.62 -3.99 -5.76
C VAL A 84 3.61 -4.72 -6.65
N ALA A 85 4.61 -5.37 -6.05
CA ALA A 85 5.63 -6.15 -6.77
C ALA A 85 5.04 -7.51 -7.20
N GLY A 86 4.19 -7.50 -8.21
CA GLY A 86 3.52 -8.71 -8.75
C GLY A 86 4.35 -9.45 -9.79
N GLU A 87 5.42 -8.84 -10.28
CA GLU A 87 6.41 -9.40 -11.20
C GLU A 87 7.42 -10.33 -10.52
N ASP A 88 7.47 -10.32 -9.20
CA ASP A 88 8.40 -11.14 -8.44
C ASP A 88 8.02 -12.62 -8.55
N HIS A 89 9.01 -13.46 -8.82
CA HIS A 89 8.82 -14.89 -9.07
C HIS A 89 8.90 -15.74 -7.79
N ASP A 90 9.19 -15.13 -6.64
CA ASP A 90 9.24 -15.81 -5.34
C ASP A 90 7.84 -16.03 -4.75
N VAL A 91 7.12 -17.00 -5.33
CA VAL A 91 5.77 -17.36 -4.89
C VAL A 91 5.76 -17.95 -3.48
N ASP A 92 6.87 -18.56 -3.04
CA ASP A 92 6.98 -19.18 -1.73
C ASP A 92 6.98 -18.14 -0.59
N GLU A 93 7.39 -16.90 -0.86
CA GLU A 93 7.33 -15.81 0.12
C GLU A 93 5.90 -15.31 0.37
N ILE A 94 5.00 -15.39 -0.62
CA ILE A 94 3.68 -14.75 -0.58
C ILE A 94 2.50 -15.70 -0.34
N ASN A 95 2.71 -17.02 -0.48
CA ASN A 95 1.64 -18.02 -0.51
C ASN A 95 1.17 -18.51 0.88
N PHE A 96 1.54 -17.83 1.97
CA PHE A 96 1.16 -18.21 3.33
C PHE A 96 0.77 -17.01 4.20
N CYS A 97 0.04 -17.30 5.28
CA CYS A 97 -0.14 -16.38 6.40
C CYS A 97 0.09 -17.14 7.71
N LEU A 98 0.66 -16.47 8.72
CA LEU A 98 0.93 -17.08 10.02
C LEU A 98 -0.36 -17.18 10.83
N HIS A 99 -0.74 -18.41 11.20
CA HIS A 99 -1.82 -18.67 12.15
C HIS A 99 -1.25 -19.24 13.45
N ILE A 100 -1.42 -18.51 14.56
CA ILE A 100 -0.98 -18.97 15.88
C ILE A 100 -2.11 -19.76 16.54
N TRP A 101 -1.95 -21.09 16.61
CA TRP A 101 -2.88 -21.96 17.31
C TRP A 101 -2.53 -22.06 18.80
N ARG A 102 -3.50 -21.79 19.68
CA ARG A 102 -3.33 -21.92 21.14
C ARG A 102 -4.15 -23.10 21.67
N LYS A 103 -3.48 -24.14 22.17
CA LYS A 103 -4.12 -25.28 22.82
C LYS A 103 -4.80 -24.82 24.11
N ARG A 104 -6.12 -25.03 24.25
CA ARG A 104 -6.80 -24.83 25.54
C ARG A 104 -6.32 -25.90 26.53
N SER A 105 -5.78 -25.49 27.67
CA SER A 105 -5.42 -26.38 28.75
C SER A 105 -6.68 -26.94 29.43
N SER A 106 -6.86 -28.25 29.39
CA SER A 106 -7.83 -28.97 30.21
C SER A 106 -7.24 -29.20 31.61
N GLN A 107 -7.35 -28.22 32.50
CA GLN A 107 -7.19 -28.44 33.94
C GLN A 107 -8.30 -27.72 34.71
N ALA A 108 -9.42 -28.43 34.85
CA ALA A 108 -10.41 -28.19 35.89
C ALA A 108 -11.08 -29.54 36.20
N LYS A 109 -10.43 -30.34 37.05
CA LYS A 109 -11.04 -31.37 37.91
C LYS A 109 -9.93 -32.14 38.63
N ALA A 110 -9.72 -31.81 39.90
CA ALA A 110 -9.44 -32.73 41.02
C ALA A 110 -8.71 -31.98 42.14
N ALA A 111 -9.47 -31.48 43.12
CA ALA A 111 -9.05 -31.34 44.52
C ALA A 111 -10.23 -30.82 45.36
N ILE A 112 -11.27 -31.65 45.50
CA ILE A 112 -12.10 -31.66 46.71
C ILE A 112 -12.15 -33.13 47.12
N THR A 113 -11.27 -33.52 48.04
CA THR A 113 -11.41 -34.70 48.90
C THR A 113 -10.74 -34.35 50.21
#